data_AF-A0A2A3XYD6-F1
#
_entry.id   AF-A0A2A3XYD6-F1
#
_cell.length_a   1.000
_cell.length_b   1.000
_cell.length_c   1.000
_cell.angle_alpha   90.00
_cell.angle_beta   90.00
_cell.angle_gamma   90.00
#
_symmetry.space_group_name_H-M   'P 1'
#
loop_
_entity.id
_entity.type
_entity.pdbx_description
1 polymer ?
#
loop_
_entity_poly.entity_id
_entity_poly.type
_entity_poly.pdbx_seq_one_letter_code
_entity_poly.pdbx_strand_id
1 'polypeptide(L)'
;MKKPGYDTLIYFWLSIALSFLGFFLQFFGAQVAFRDGDPNPMALSPFGIASTGCFALAFIFGLVVIHKTIAMLMFLVQKKP
;
A
#
# COMPACT_ATOMS: atom_id res chain seq x y z
N MET A 1 -1.14 -16.27 -23.32
CA MET A 1 -2.31 -16.55 -22.45
C MET A 1 -1.97 -16.08 -21.04
N LYS A 2 -2.67 -15.07 -20.51
CA LYS A 2 -2.37 -14.47 -19.19
C LYS A 2 -2.79 -15.47 -18.11
N LYS A 3 -1.87 -15.92 -17.25
CA LYS A 3 -2.16 -16.93 -16.21
C LYS A 3 -3.21 -16.37 -15.23
N PRO A 4 -4.29 -17.11 -14.92
CA PRO A 4 -5.28 -16.66 -13.94
C PRO A 4 -4.59 -16.49 -12.58
N GLY A 5 -4.80 -15.32 -11.96
CA GLY A 5 -4.17 -14.96 -10.68
C GLY A 5 -2.93 -14.06 -10.79
N TYR A 6 -2.36 -13.87 -11.99
CA TYR A 6 -1.23 -12.95 -12.18
C TYR A 6 -1.59 -11.50 -11.80
N ASP A 7 -2.79 -11.05 -12.15
CA ASP A 7 -3.26 -9.71 -11.78
C ASP A 7 -3.33 -9.51 -10.26
N THR A 8 -3.76 -10.54 -9.51
CA THR A 8 -3.81 -10.48 -8.04
C THR A 8 -2.41 -10.35 -7.44
N LEU A 9 -1.43 -11.06 -8.00
CA LEU A 9 -0.03 -10.96 -7.58
C LEU A 9 0.54 -9.57 -7.85
N ILE A 10 0.21 -8.94 -8.99
CA ILE A 10 0.62 -7.56 -9.29
C ILE A 10 0.07 -6.59 -8.25
N TYR A 11 -1.24 -6.66 -7.95
CA TYR A 11 -1.86 -5.76 -6.96
C TYR A 11 -1.28 -5.96 -5.55
N PHE A 12 -0.90 -7.19 -5.20
CA PHE A 12 -0.22 -7.49 -3.95
C PHE A 12 1.16 -6.80 -3.87
N TRP A 13 2.00 -6.96 -4.90
CA TRP A 13 3.29 -6.28 -4.95
C TRP A 13 3.17 -4.77 -4.99
N LEU A 14 2.16 -4.25 -5.68
CA LEU A 14 1.89 -2.81 -5.75
C LEU A 14 1.48 -2.27 -4.37
N SER A 15 0.66 -2.99 -3.61
CA SER A 15 0.31 -2.65 -2.22
C SER A 15 1.53 -2.59 -1.31
N ILE A 16 2.43 -3.57 -1.43
CA ILE A 16 3.69 -3.60 -0.67
C ILE A 16 4.57 -2.41 -1.06
N ALA A 17 4.77 -2.17 -2.36
CA ALA A 17 5.60 -1.08 -2.85
C ALA A 17 5.08 0.29 -2.39
N LEU A 18 3.77 0.52 -2.45
CA LEU A 18 3.16 1.76 -1.94
C LEU A 18 3.32 1.90 -0.42
N SER A 19 3.24 0.80 0.34
CA SER A 19 3.46 0.84 1.79
C SER A 19 4.89 1.27 2.11
N PHE A 20 5.89 0.67 1.44
CA PHE A 20 7.29 1.09 1.59
C PHE A 20 7.49 2.54 1.19
N LEU A 21 6.89 2.97 0.06
CA LEU A 21 6.95 4.36 -0.39
C LEU A 21 6.38 5.31 0.68
N GLY A 22 5.23 4.99 1.27
CA GLY A 22 4.64 5.75 2.37
C GLY A 22 5.57 5.89 3.57
N PHE A 23 6.22 4.79 3.99
CA PHE A 23 7.22 4.80 5.07
C PHE A 23 8.43 5.69 4.72
N PHE A 24 8.95 5.59 3.50
CA PHE A 24 10.06 6.44 3.06
C PHE A 24 9.67 7.92 3.07
N LEU A 25 8.50 8.28 2.54
CA LEU A 25 8.02 9.67 2.55
C LEU A 25 7.89 10.21 3.97
N GLN A 26 7.38 9.41 4.90
CA GLN A 26 7.24 9.81 6.29
C GLN A 26 8.59 9.95 7.01
N PHE A 27 9.53 9.03 6.73
CA PHE A 27 10.89 9.11 7.25
C PHE A 27 11.63 10.36 6.74
N PHE A 28 11.60 10.62 5.43
CA PHE A 28 12.22 11.82 4.86
C PHE A 28 11.52 13.10 5.31
N GLY A 29 10.19 13.11 5.39
CA GLY A 29 9.43 14.23 5.92
C GLY A 29 9.84 14.60 7.35
N ALA A 30 10.03 13.60 8.21
CA ALA A 30 10.53 13.82 9.57
C ALA A 30 11.97 14.38 9.57
N GLN A 31 12.87 13.81 8.77
CA GLN A 31 14.25 14.31 8.65
C GLN A 31 14.31 15.78 8.22
N VAL A 32 13.46 16.17 7.25
CA VAL A 32 13.39 17.56 6.77
C VAL A 32 12.78 18.49 7.83
N ALA A 33 11.73 18.03 8.53
CA ALA A 33 11.04 18.86 9.52
C ALA A 33 11.86 19.15 10.78
N PHE A 34 12.85 18.32 11.12
CA PHE A 34 13.75 18.51 12.26
C PHE A 34 15.16 18.98 11.87
N ARG A 35 15.38 19.37 10.61
CA ARG A 35 16.73 19.70 10.10
C ARG A 35 17.34 20.94 10.76
N ASP A 36 16.52 21.93 11.10
CA ASP A 36 16.95 23.21 11.66
C ASP A 36 16.77 23.30 13.19
N GLY A 37 16.48 22.20 13.86
CA GLY A 37 16.30 22.13 15.33
C GLY A 37 14.92 22.57 15.83
N ASP A 38 14.26 23.51 15.13
CA ASP A 38 12.85 23.85 15.35
C ASP A 38 11.95 23.02 14.42
N PRO A 39 10.84 22.44 14.93
CA PRO A 39 9.91 21.70 14.10
C PRO A 39 9.30 22.63 13.06
N ASN A 40 9.55 22.37 11.77
CA ASN A 40 8.91 23.07 10.65
C ASN A 40 7.68 22.30 10.17
N PRO A 41 6.46 22.59 10.70
CA PRO A 41 5.24 21.87 10.33
C PRO A 41 4.85 22.06 8.86
N MET A 42 5.26 23.17 8.22
CA MET A 42 5.00 23.40 6.80
C MET A 42 5.76 22.41 5.92
N ALA A 43 7.00 22.08 6.27
CA ALA A 43 7.76 21.04 5.59
C ALA A 43 7.18 19.63 5.83
N LEU A 44 6.54 19.39 6.99
CA LEU A 44 5.92 18.11 7.31
C LEU A 44 4.62 17.86 6.50
N SER A 45 3.89 18.94 6.18
CA SER A 45 2.54 18.86 5.60
C SER A 45 2.45 18.16 4.22
N PRO A 46 3.28 18.45 3.20
CA PRO A 46 3.16 17.77 1.91
C PRO A 46 3.59 16.30 1.98
N PHE A 47 4.61 15.98 2.77
CA PHE A 47 5.07 14.60 2.95
C PHE A 47 4.03 13.76 3.72
N GLY A 48 3.35 14.34 4.71
CA GLY A 48 2.29 13.67 5.46
C GLY A 48 1.05 13.36 4.60
N ILE A 49 0.63 14.31 3.75
CA ILE A 49 -0.49 14.08 2.82
C ILE A 49 -0.12 12.99 1.81
N ALA A 50 1.08 13.06 1.24
CA ALA A 50 1.55 12.08 0.25
C ALA A 50 1.77 10.68 0.85
N SER A 51 2.31 10.57 2.08
CA SER A 51 2.46 9.28 2.76
C SER A 51 1.10 8.66 3.10
N THR A 52 0.16 9.47 3.60
CA THR A 52 -1.21 9.02 3.89
C THR A 52 -1.91 8.51 2.63
N GLY A 53 -1.76 9.21 1.50
CA GLY A 53 -2.27 8.75 0.21
C GLY A 53 -1.66 7.41 -0.23
N CYS A 54 -0.36 7.22 -0.03
CA CYS A 54 0.31 5.95 -0.32
C CYS A 54 -0.22 4.80 0.55
N PHE A 55 -0.39 5.02 1.86
CA PHE A 55 -0.94 4.01 2.77
C PHE A 55 -2.40 3.69 2.47
N ALA A 56 -3.22 4.70 2.15
CA ALA A 56 -4.63 4.50 1.78
C ALA A 56 -4.76 3.64 0.52
N LEU A 57 -3.99 3.95 -0.53
CA LEU A 57 -3.97 3.16 -1.75
C LEU A 57 -3.41 1.75 -1.51
N ALA A 58 -2.34 1.61 -0.73
CA ALA A 58 -1.81 0.30 -0.35
C ALA A 58 -2.87 -0.56 0.34
N PHE A 59 -3.64 0.02 1.24
CA PHE A 59 -4.74 -0.66 1.93
C PHE A 59 -5.85 -1.10 0.97
N ILE A 60 -6.27 -0.22 0.04
CA ILE A 60 -7.27 -0.55 -0.98
C ILE A 60 -6.81 -1.73 -1.84
N PHE A 61 -5.57 -1.72 -2.34
CA PHE A 61 -5.03 -2.83 -3.12
C PHE A 61 -4.92 -4.11 -2.28
N GLY A 62 -4.56 -4.00 -1.00
CA GLY A 62 -4.58 -5.13 -0.06
C GLY A 62 -5.97 -5.75 0.09
N LEU A 63 -7.01 -4.94 0.26
CA LEU A 63 -8.40 -5.42 0.33
C LEU A 63 -8.85 -6.12 -0.95
N VAL A 64 -8.48 -5.59 -2.13
CA VAL A 64 -8.78 -6.23 -3.42
C VAL A 64 -8.13 -7.60 -3.52
N VAL A 65 -6.87 -7.73 -3.07
CA VAL A 65 -6.15 -9.00 -3.04
C VAL A 65 -6.81 -10.00 -2.10
N ILE A 66 -7.18 -9.57 -0.90
CA ILE A 66 -7.87 -10.42 0.10
C ILE A 66 -9.21 -10.91 -0.45
N HIS A 67 -10.04 -9.99 -0.95
CA HIS A 67 -11.35 -10.32 -1.52
C HIS A 67 -11.22 -11.37 -2.65
N LYS A 68 -10.26 -11.17 -3.56
CA LYS A 68 -10.05 -12.06 -4.71
C LYS A 68 -9.49 -13.42 -4.28
N THR A 69 -8.66 -13.46 -3.24
CA THR A 69 -8.15 -14.71 -2.64
C THR A 69 -9.27 -15.50 -1.97
N ILE A 70 -10.14 -14.84 -1.21
CA ILE A 70 -11.29 -15.49 -0.56
C ILE A 70 -12.25 -16.04 -1.62
N ALA A 71 -12.54 -15.28 -2.69
CA ALA A 71 -13.36 -15.76 -3.79
C ALA A 71 -12.77 -17.03 -4.45
N MET A 72 -11.46 -17.06 -4.70
CA MET A 72 -10.78 -18.26 -5.21
C MET A 72 -10.88 -19.44 -4.24
N LEU A 73 -10.68 -19.24 -2.94
CA LEU A 73 -10.82 -20.28 -1.91
C LEU A 73 -12.24 -20.84 -1.88
N MET A 74 -13.27 -19.98 -1.89
CA MET A 74 -14.67 -20.41 -1.93
C MET A 74 -14.96 -21.24 -3.19
N PHE A 75 -14.47 -20.81 -4.36
CA PHE A 75 -14.61 -21.58 -5.60
C PHE A 75 -13.95 -22.96 -5.55
N LEU A 76 -12.78 -23.07 -4.91
CA LEU A 76 -12.09 -24.36 -4.75
C LEU A 76 -12.81 -25.28 -3.77
N VAL A 77 -13.35 -24.74 -2.68
CA VAL A 77 -14.13 -25.48 -1.70
C VAL A 77 -15.44 -25.99 -2.30
N GLN A 78 -16.14 -25.18 -3.09
CA GLN A 78 -17.41 -25.57 -3.72
C GLN A 78 -17.27 -26.49 -4.93
N LYS A 79 -16.05 -26.67 -5.48
CA LYS A 79 -15.75 -27.67 -6.52
C LYS A 79 -15.31 -29.03 -5.98
N LYS A 80 -15.22 -29.19 -4.66
CA LYS A 80 -14.97 -30.50 -4.06
C LYS A 80 -16.31 -31.29 -4.09
N PRO A 81 -16.41 -32.42 -4.81
CA PRO A 81 -17.61 -33.26 -4.80
C PRO A 81 -17.85 -33.84 -3.40
#